data_AF-A0A0D7A1G5-F1
#
_entry.id   AF-A0A0D7A1G5-F1
#
_cell.length_a   1.000
_cell.length_b   1.000
_cell.length_c   1.000
_cell.angle_alpha   90.00
_cell.angle_beta   90.00
_cell.angle_gamma   90.00
#
_symmetry.space_group_name_H-M   'P 1'
#
loop_
_entity.id
_entity.type
_entity.pdbx_description
1 polymer ?
#
loop_
_entity_poly.entity_id
_entity_poly.type
_entity_poly.pdbx_seq_one_letter_code
_entity_poly.pdbx_strand_id
1 'polypeptide(L)' 'LELYDSGATRHLTPYLDDITNVVNVPPLSFSSANRGAFTASSRGEMIIDVPNG' A
#
# COMPACT_ATOMS: atom_id res chain seq x y z
N LEU A 1 -22.84 -1.33 -11.12
CA LEU A 1 -21.67 -0.80 -10.39
C LEU A 1 -20.62 -1.88 -10.49
N GLU A 2 -19.72 -1.80 -11.46
CA GLU A 2 -18.72 -2.85 -11.66
C GLU A 2 -17.48 -2.51 -10.82
N LEU A 3 -17.27 -3.31 -9.78
CA LEU A 3 -16.11 -3.20 -8.91
C LEU A 3 -14.92 -3.81 -9.66
N TYR A 4 -14.02 -2.95 -10.16
CA TYR A 4 -12.77 -3.40 -10.76
C TYR A 4 -11.78 -3.70 -9.65
N ASP A 5 -11.66 -4.98 -9.28
CA ASP A 5 -10.50 -5.44 -8.54
C ASP A 5 -9.26 -5.27 -9.43
N SER A 6 -8.39 -4.33 -9.05
CA SER A 6 -7.12 -4.09 -9.75
C SER A 6 -6.14 -5.27 -9.62
N GLY A 7 -6.48 -6.32 -8.86
CA GLY A 7 -5.61 -7.44 -8.55
C GLY A 7 -4.37 -7.05 -7.74
N ALA A 8 -4.34 -5.80 -7.25
CA ALA A 8 -3.24 -5.28 -6.45
C ALA A 8 -3.30 -5.92 -5.06
N THR A 9 -2.44 -6.90 -4.83
CA THR A 9 -2.30 -7.54 -3.51
C THR A 9 -1.47 -6.72 -2.52
N ARG A 10 -0.87 -5.60 -2.98
CA ARG A 10 -0.02 -4.72 -2.18
C ARG A 10 -0.23 -3.26 -2.55
N HIS A 11 -0.46 -2.45 -1.53
CA HIS A 11 -0.62 -1.00 -1.65
C HIS A 11 0.50 -0.26 -0.94
N LEU A 12 0.90 0.89 -1.49
CA LEU A 12 1.71 1.87 -0.77
C LEU A 12 0.79 2.81 0.00
N THR A 13 1.11 3.08 1.26
CA THR A 13 0.30 3.91 2.14
C THR A 13 1.19 4.84 2.97
N PRO A 14 0.79 6.10 3.21
CA PRO A 14 1.47 6.98 4.15
C PRO A 14 1.05 6.74 5.61
N TYR A 15 -0.01 5.97 5.85
CA TYR A 15 -0.61 5.76 7.17
C TYR A 15 0.11 4.63 7.93
N LEU A 16 1.34 4.87 8.38
CA LEU A 16 2.14 3.86 9.08
C LEU A 16 1.52 3.43 10.41
N ASP A 17 0.87 4.36 11.12
CA ASP A 17 0.27 4.11 12.44
C ASP A 17 -0.94 3.18 12.39
N ASP A 18 -1.54 3.02 11.21
CA ASP A 18 -2.69 2.14 10.97
C ASP A 18 -2.26 0.70 10.60
N ILE A 19 -0.94 0.43 10.54
CA ILE A 19 -0.39 -0.88 10.21
C ILE A 19 -0.13 -1.68 11.50
N THR A 20 -0.65 -2.91 11.56
CA THR A 20 -0.67 -3.71 12.80
C THR A 20 0.64 -4.43 13.11
N ASN A 21 1.46 -4.75 12.10
CA ASN A 21 2.69 -5.53 12.22
C ASN A 21 3.84 -4.89 11.43
N VAL A 22 4.09 -3.61 11.69
CA VAL A 22 5.17 -2.85 11.02
C VAL A 22 6.52 -3.53 11.22
N VAL A 23 7.18 -3.84 10.09
CA VAL A 23 8.57 -4.29 10.05
C VAL A 23 9.36 -3.35 9.16
N ASN A 24 10.49 -2.84 9.69
CA ASN A 24 11.41 -2.04 8.90
C ASN A 24 12.13 -2.91 7.86
N VAL A 25 12.31 -2.36 6.67
CA VAL A 25 13.01 -3.00 5.55
C VAL A 25 14.02 -2.03 4.94
N PRO A 26 15.05 -2.52 4.25
CA PRO A 26 15.88 -1.66 3.41
C PRO A 26 14.98 -0.84 2.45
N PRO A 27 15.31 0.42 2.17
CA PRO A 27 14.51 1.27 1.28
C PRO A 27 14.22 0.58 -0.05
N LEU A 28 12.93 0.37 -0.34
CA LEU A 28 12.45 -0.21 -1.59
C LEU A 28 11.92 0.89 -2.49
N SER A 29 12.47 1.00 -3.70
CA SER A 29 12.04 1.99 -4.69
C SER A 29 10.95 1.45 -5.61
N PHE A 30 9.92 2.25 -5.84
CA PHE A 30 8.79 1.94 -6.71
C PHE A 30 8.59 3.04 -7.75
N SER A 31 8.27 2.66 -8.97
CA SER A 31 7.86 3.58 -10.03
C SER A 31 6.34 3.62 -10.15
N SER A 32 5.75 4.80 -10.21
CA SER A 32 4.34 4.96 -10.53
C SER A 32 4.11 5.14 -12.03
N ALA A 33 2.86 4.97 -12.45
CA ALA A 33 2.44 5.14 -13.84
C ALA A 33 2.74 6.56 -14.39
N ASN A 34 2.71 7.60 -13.53
CA ASN A 34 3.06 8.96 -13.91
C ASN A 34 4.58 9.26 -13.86
N ARG A 35 5.43 8.22 -13.83
CA ARG A 35 6.91 8.32 -13.73
C ARG A 35 7.41 8.97 -12.44
N GLY A 36 6.57 9.03 -11.42
CA GLY A 36 7.01 9.35 -10.06
C GLY A 36 7.79 8.18 -9.46
N ALA A 37 8.69 8.50 -8.53
CA ALA A 37 9.39 7.51 -7.73
C ALA A 37 8.95 7.64 -6.28
N PHE A 38 8.70 6.49 -5.64
CA PHE A 38 8.37 6.39 -4.23
C PHE A 38 9.34 5.44 -3.56
N THR A 39 9.57 5.63 -2.26
CA THR A 39 10.40 4.74 -1.47
C THR A 39 9.64 4.30 -0.23
N ALA A 40 9.67 3.00 0.06
CA ALA A 40 9.12 2.44 1.29
C ALA A 40 10.26 1.95 2.19
N SER A 41 10.22 2.34 3.46
CA SER A 41 11.17 1.90 4.50
C SER A 41 10.59 0.85 5.45
N SER A 42 9.29 0.56 5.35
CA SER A 42 8.59 -0.37 6.23
C SER A 42 7.50 -1.12 5.47
N ARG A 43 7.10 -2.28 5.97
CA ARG A 43 5.99 -3.09 5.46
C ARG A 43 5.14 -3.66 6.60
N GLY A 44 3.90 -4.00 6.30
CA GLY A 44 3.01 -4.71 7.21
C GLY A 44 1.62 -4.89 6.59
N GLU A 45 0.66 -5.19 7.46
CA GLU A 45 -0.73 -5.49 7.15
C GLU A 45 -1.64 -4.44 7.76
N MET A 46 -2.62 -4.03 6.97
CA MET A 46 -3.63 -3.05 7.32
C MET A 46 -4.99 -3.64 6.97
N ILE A 47 -5.94 -3.55 7.90
CA ILE A 47 -7.33 -3.91 7.67
C ILE A 47 -8.02 -2.64 7.18
N ILE A 48 -8.61 -2.70 6.00
CA ILE A 48 -9.32 -1.56 5.39
C ILE A 48 -10.78 -1.96 5.24
N ASP A 49 -11.67 -1.21 5.89
CA ASP A 49 -13.10 -1.32 5.66
C ASP A 49 -13.45 -0.61 4.36
N VAL A 50 -13.95 -1.36 3.38
CA VAL A 50 -14.41 -0.81 2.10
C VAL A 50 -15.92 -0.54 2.20
N PRO A 51 -16.37 0.71 2.30
CA PRO A 51 -17.79 1.01 2.34
C PRO A 51 -18.41 0.76 0.95
N ASN A 52 -19.45 -0.08 0.92
CA ASN A 52 -20.26 -0.42 -0.27
C ASN A 52 -19.54 -1.27 -1.33
N GLY A 53 -19.07 -2.46 -0.91
CA GLY A 53 -18.46 -3.45 -1.81
C GLY A 53 -19.22 -3.71 -3.11
#